data_AF-A0A371PN82-F1
#
_entry.id   AF-A0A371PN82-F1
#
_cell.length_a   1.000
_cell.length_b   1.000
_cell.length_c   1.000
_cell.angle_alpha   90.00
_cell.angle_beta   90.00
_cell.angle_gamma   90.00
#
_symmetry.space_group_name_H-M   'P 1'
#
loop_
_entity.id
_entity.type
_entity.pdbx_description
1 polymer ?
#
loop_
_entity_poly.entity_id
_entity_poly.type
_entity_poly.pdbx_seq_one_letter_code
_entity_poly.pdbx_strand_id
1 'polypeptide(L)'
;MPENISKGRKFLYAKSYFIGVLVSTDSTISDWFENDERVQLEGFIKESSFADLLCELVHIFKAGLPNYYELSSLFSMNYEIVQGYLISRYGLENARKEKEEFERRFGKGKAGMDHGDKIICRVESVERNDQDIDKIEMDIDMECLKINDLYVYVNEIPDLDELKTNIEDRFNDVEINIVINKKLIVKDETYRIIVLKDENRVAE
;
A
#
# COMPACT_ATOMS: atom_id res chain seq x y z
N MET A 1 4.05 24.48 -12.77
CA MET A 1 5.14 23.54 -13.09
C MET A 1 4.99 22.32 -12.20
N PRO A 2 4.89 21.11 -12.77
CA PRO A 2 5.45 19.93 -12.11
C PRO A 2 6.02 18.95 -13.15
N GLU A 3 7.28 19.12 -13.57
CA GLU A 3 7.94 18.19 -14.51
C GLU A 3 9.20 17.51 -13.95
N ASN A 4 9.56 17.73 -12.68
CA ASN A 4 10.92 17.37 -12.23
C ASN A 4 11.04 16.35 -11.08
N ILE A 5 9.94 15.84 -10.51
CA ILE A 5 10.03 14.86 -9.39
C ILE A 5 9.91 13.40 -9.88
N SER A 6 9.29 13.15 -11.04
CA SER A 6 9.15 11.78 -11.58
C SER A 6 10.48 11.19 -12.07
N LYS A 7 11.55 11.98 -12.19
CA LYS A 7 12.83 11.51 -12.72
C LYS A 7 13.67 10.70 -11.73
N GLY A 8 13.57 10.92 -10.43
CA GLY A 8 14.43 10.19 -9.48
C GLY A 8 13.74 9.11 -8.64
N ARG A 9 12.42 9.18 -8.46
CA ARG A 9 11.64 8.13 -7.76
C ARG A 9 11.28 6.94 -8.65
N LYS A 10 12.07 6.68 -9.69
CA LYS A 10 11.83 5.58 -10.63
C LYS A 10 11.77 4.22 -9.94
N PHE A 11 12.50 4.05 -8.84
CA PHE A 11 12.49 2.83 -8.03
C PHE A 11 11.05 2.47 -7.61
N LEU A 12 10.24 3.45 -7.23
CA LEU A 12 8.87 3.25 -6.75
C LEU A 12 7.91 2.74 -7.84
N TYR A 13 8.25 2.95 -9.11
CA TYR A 13 7.44 2.55 -10.26
C TYR A 13 8.08 1.41 -11.05
N ALA A 14 9.08 0.74 -10.48
CA ALA A 14 9.65 -0.46 -11.06
C ALA A 14 8.57 -1.51 -11.29
N LYS A 15 8.73 -2.35 -12.32
CA LYS A 15 7.70 -3.31 -12.72
C LYS A 15 7.38 -4.29 -11.58
N SER A 16 6.12 -4.33 -11.16
CA SER A 16 5.64 -5.27 -10.14
C SER A 16 5.80 -6.73 -10.61
N TYR A 17 6.04 -7.61 -9.64
CA TYR A 17 6.06 -9.06 -9.84
C TYR A 17 5.46 -9.76 -8.63
N PHE A 18 4.83 -10.90 -8.83
CA PHE A 18 4.34 -11.71 -7.73
C PHE A 18 5.50 -12.34 -6.96
N ILE A 19 5.45 -12.25 -5.63
CA ILE A 19 6.39 -12.94 -4.74
C ILE A 19 6.27 -14.46 -4.98
N GLY A 20 7.39 -15.10 -5.34
CA GLY A 20 7.45 -16.53 -5.67
C GLY A 20 7.37 -16.86 -7.17
N VAL A 21 7.11 -15.87 -8.03
CA VAL A 21 7.40 -15.99 -9.47
C VAL A 21 8.84 -15.54 -9.68
N LEU A 22 9.70 -16.43 -10.20
CA LEU A 22 11.04 -16.08 -10.65
C LEU A 22 10.91 -15.12 -11.84
N VAL A 23 10.80 -13.83 -11.56
CA VAL A 23 10.99 -12.79 -12.56
C VAL A 23 12.44 -12.38 -12.47
N SER A 24 13.19 -12.59 -13.56
CA SER A 24 14.53 -12.05 -13.72
C SER A 24 14.42 -10.53 -13.66
N THR A 25 14.68 -9.95 -12.50
CA THR A 25 14.79 -8.51 -12.33
C THR A 25 16.21 -8.10 -12.69
N ASP A 26 16.35 -7.24 -13.70
CA ASP A 26 17.58 -6.47 -13.93
C ASP A 26 17.84 -5.43 -12.83
N SER A 27 16.93 -5.29 -11.84
CA SER A 27 17.19 -4.48 -10.65
C SER A 27 18.10 -5.24 -9.70
N THR A 28 19.40 -5.13 -9.93
CA THR A 28 20.39 -5.45 -8.91
C THR A 28 20.11 -4.60 -7.67
N ILE A 29 20.20 -5.23 -6.50
CA ILE A 29 20.25 -4.58 -5.17
C ILE A 29 21.21 -3.37 -5.14
N SER A 30 22.17 -3.31 -6.08
CA SER A 30 23.04 -2.17 -6.36
C SER A 30 22.32 -0.84 -6.66
N ASP A 31 21.15 -0.86 -7.32
CA ASP A 31 20.42 0.37 -7.68
C ASP A 31 19.74 1.04 -6.48
N TRP A 32 19.58 0.31 -5.37
CA TRP A 32 18.99 0.82 -4.12
C TRP A 32 19.99 1.63 -3.29
N PHE A 33 21.29 1.39 -3.45
CA PHE A 33 22.34 2.02 -2.65
C PHE A 33 22.86 3.36 -3.21
N GLU A 34 22.53 3.70 -4.47
CA GLU A 34 23.00 4.94 -5.12
C GLU A 34 21.95 6.06 -5.15
N ASN A 35 20.72 5.82 -4.67
CA ASN A 35 19.61 6.76 -4.86
C ASN A 35 19.21 7.46 -3.55
N ASP A 36 19.78 8.64 -3.31
CA ASP A 36 19.46 9.54 -2.19
C ASP A 36 17.94 9.78 -2.04
N GLU A 37 17.17 9.66 -3.12
CA GLU A 37 15.72 9.88 -3.10
C GLU A 37 14.94 8.80 -2.35
N ARG A 38 15.41 7.54 -2.34
CA ARG A 38 14.77 6.50 -1.54
C ARG A 38 14.90 6.83 -0.06
N VAL A 39 16.12 7.12 0.39
CA VAL A 39 16.42 7.49 1.78
C VAL A 39 15.67 8.77 2.18
N GLN A 40 15.57 9.75 1.28
CA GLN A 40 14.78 10.96 1.53
C GLN A 40 13.28 10.65 1.67
N LEU A 41 12.73 9.77 0.85
CA LEU A 41 11.32 9.40 0.94
C LEU A 41 11.03 8.55 2.19
N GLU A 42 11.92 7.63 2.56
CA GLU A 42 11.84 6.89 3.83
C GLU A 42 11.90 7.84 5.02
N GLY A 43 12.85 8.79 5.02
CA GLY A 43 12.94 9.84 6.03
C GLY A 43 11.68 10.69 6.10
N PHE A 44 11.15 11.11 4.96
CA PHE A 44 9.89 11.86 4.89
C PHE A 44 8.73 11.04 5.45
N ILE A 45 8.56 9.79 5.04
CA ILE A 45 7.49 8.91 5.54
C ILE A 45 7.63 8.70 7.05
N LYS A 46 8.85 8.63 7.58
CA LYS A 46 9.09 8.43 9.00
C LYS A 46 8.86 9.67 9.86
N GLU A 47 9.20 10.85 9.34
CA GLU A 47 9.32 12.10 10.12
C GLU A 47 8.21 13.12 9.84
N SER A 48 7.51 13.02 8.70
CA SER A 48 6.47 13.99 8.31
C SER A 48 5.19 13.85 9.14
N SER A 49 4.45 14.95 9.22
CA SER A 49 3.09 14.93 9.78
C SER A 49 2.19 13.97 9.01
N PHE A 50 1.16 13.44 9.67
CA PHE A 50 0.19 12.57 9.00
C PHE A 50 -0.45 13.24 7.77
N ALA A 51 -0.74 14.55 7.85
CA ALA A 51 -1.30 15.33 6.77
C ALA A 51 -0.35 15.40 5.55
N ASP A 52 0.93 15.66 5.80
CA ASP A 52 1.96 15.69 4.77
C ASP A 52 2.18 14.31 4.14
N LEU A 53 2.17 13.24 4.94
CA LEU A 53 2.22 11.87 4.45
C LEU A 53 1.04 11.56 3.53
N LEU A 54 -0.19 11.90 3.92
CA LEU A 54 -1.36 11.66 3.05
C LEU A 54 -1.24 12.42 1.73
N CYS A 55 -0.79 13.68 1.76
CA CYS A 55 -0.55 14.45 0.55
C CYS A 55 0.52 13.80 -0.34
N GLU A 56 1.58 13.28 0.27
CA GLU A 56 2.65 12.58 -0.42
C GLU A 56 2.16 11.27 -1.06
N LEU A 57 1.30 10.51 -0.36
CA LEU A 57 0.68 9.32 -0.92
C LEU A 57 -0.22 9.67 -2.11
N VAL A 58 -1.04 10.72 -2.01
CA VAL A 58 -1.82 11.23 -3.15
C VAL A 58 -0.89 11.55 -4.31
N HIS A 59 0.22 12.27 -4.06
CA HIS A 59 1.19 12.59 -5.10
C HIS A 59 1.80 11.36 -5.78
N ILE A 60 2.21 10.35 -5.00
CA ILE A 60 2.76 9.08 -5.49
C ILE A 60 1.78 8.39 -6.46
N PHE A 61 0.51 8.28 -6.06
CA PHE A 61 -0.50 7.62 -6.89
C PHE A 61 -0.90 8.44 -8.12
N LYS A 62 -0.84 9.77 -8.05
CA LYS A 62 -1.04 10.63 -9.25
C LYS A 62 0.12 10.56 -10.22
N ALA A 63 1.34 10.32 -9.75
CA ALA A 63 2.53 10.28 -10.59
C ALA A 63 2.66 8.97 -11.38
N GLY A 64 2.00 7.88 -10.95
CA GLY A 64 2.02 6.61 -11.68
C GLY A 64 1.38 5.46 -10.91
N LEU A 65 1.71 4.24 -11.31
CA LEU A 65 1.27 3.01 -10.64
C LEU A 65 2.38 2.55 -9.69
N PRO A 66 2.33 2.92 -8.39
CA PRO A 66 3.37 2.51 -7.46
C PRO A 66 3.42 1.00 -7.34
N ASN A 67 4.64 0.47 -7.31
CA ASN A 67 4.90 -0.93 -7.04
C ASN A 67 4.62 -1.20 -5.56
N TYR A 68 3.73 -2.16 -5.28
CA TYR A 68 3.33 -2.47 -3.91
C TYR A 68 4.49 -2.93 -3.02
N TYR A 69 5.48 -3.64 -3.59
CA TYR A 69 6.67 -4.10 -2.87
C TYR A 69 7.53 -2.90 -2.45
N GLU A 70 7.77 -1.99 -3.40
CA GLU A 70 8.60 -0.82 -3.14
C GLU A 70 7.89 0.11 -2.16
N LEU A 71 6.59 0.37 -2.36
CA LEU A 71 5.80 1.18 -1.45
C LEU A 71 5.72 0.56 -0.05
N SER A 72 5.48 -0.75 0.10
CA SER A 72 5.42 -1.39 1.42
C SER A 72 6.75 -1.30 2.16
N SER A 73 7.86 -1.47 1.44
CA SER A 73 9.21 -1.40 2.00
C SER A 73 9.59 -0.02 2.53
N LEU A 74 8.92 1.05 2.08
CA LEU A 74 9.11 2.40 2.62
C LEU A 74 8.48 2.57 4.01
N PHE A 75 7.48 1.75 4.35
CA PHE A 75 6.82 1.78 5.66
C PHE A 75 7.42 0.77 6.64
N SER A 76 7.87 -0.39 6.16
CA SER A 76 8.75 -1.31 6.90
C SER A 76 9.27 -2.40 5.98
N MET A 77 10.47 -2.93 6.28
CA MET A 77 10.98 -4.14 5.65
C MET A 77 10.20 -5.41 6.05
N ASN A 78 9.41 -5.35 7.13
CA ASN A 78 8.58 -6.46 7.62
C ASN A 78 7.14 -6.33 7.08
N TYR A 79 6.96 -6.62 5.80
CA TYR A 79 5.64 -6.70 5.18
C TYR A 79 5.33 -8.13 4.73
N GLU A 80 4.05 -8.47 4.62
CA GLU A 80 3.58 -9.79 4.23
C GLU A 80 2.46 -9.75 3.20
N ILE A 81 2.39 -10.78 2.36
CA ILE A 81 1.23 -11.06 1.51
C ILE A 81 0.30 -11.97 2.31
N VAL A 82 -0.61 -11.36 3.06
CA VAL A 82 -1.55 -12.07 3.96
C VAL A 82 -2.65 -12.78 3.20
N GLN A 83 -2.93 -12.34 1.99
CA GLN A 83 -3.91 -12.94 1.12
C GLN A 83 -3.45 -12.86 -0.33
N GLY A 84 -3.86 -13.84 -1.10
CA GLY A 84 -3.59 -13.98 -2.51
C GLY A 84 -2.57 -15.06 -2.84
N TYR A 85 -2.12 -15.91 -1.91
CA TYR A 85 -1.00 -16.84 -2.17
C TYR A 85 -1.27 -17.79 -3.35
N LEU A 86 -2.41 -18.48 -3.38
CA LEU A 86 -2.75 -19.32 -4.54
C LEU A 86 -3.08 -18.49 -5.78
N ILE A 87 -3.70 -17.33 -5.59
CA ILE A 87 -4.14 -16.43 -6.66
C ILE A 87 -2.93 -15.88 -7.42
N SER A 88 -1.92 -15.38 -6.70
CA SER A 88 -0.66 -14.86 -7.24
C SER A 88 0.13 -15.92 -7.97
N ARG A 89 0.02 -17.18 -7.55
CA ARG A 89 0.79 -18.29 -8.10
C ARG A 89 0.15 -18.92 -9.33
N TYR A 90 -1.17 -19.07 -9.35
CA TYR A 90 -1.87 -19.89 -10.34
C TYR A 90 -2.94 -19.14 -11.15
N GLY A 91 -3.24 -17.89 -10.79
CA GLY A 91 -4.42 -17.17 -11.27
C GLY A 91 -5.71 -17.66 -10.60
N LEU A 92 -6.79 -16.87 -10.71
CA LEU A 92 -7.97 -17.03 -9.87
C LEU A 92 -8.70 -18.36 -10.09
N GLU A 93 -8.92 -18.72 -11.36
CA GLU A 93 -9.68 -19.93 -11.69
C GLU A 93 -8.99 -21.19 -11.16
N ASN A 94 -7.67 -21.29 -11.35
CA ASN A 94 -6.89 -22.42 -10.85
C ASN A 94 -6.74 -22.37 -9.33
N ALA A 95 -6.53 -21.19 -8.74
CA ALA A 95 -6.46 -21.04 -7.28
C ALA A 95 -7.70 -21.60 -6.58
N ARG A 96 -8.90 -21.37 -7.13
CA ARG A 96 -10.15 -21.93 -6.60
C ARG A 96 -10.20 -23.45 -6.66
N LYS A 97 -9.69 -24.07 -7.75
CA LYS A 97 -9.62 -25.53 -7.90
C LYS A 97 -8.61 -26.15 -6.93
N GLU A 98 -7.49 -25.48 -6.71
CA GLU A 98 -6.38 -25.95 -5.87
C GLU A 98 -6.58 -25.69 -4.37
N LYS A 99 -7.48 -24.75 -4.00
CA LYS A 99 -7.66 -24.29 -2.61
C LYS A 99 -7.90 -25.43 -1.63
N GLU A 100 -8.88 -26.30 -1.91
CA GLU A 100 -9.27 -27.36 -0.99
C GLU A 100 -8.12 -28.36 -0.73
N GLU A 101 -7.40 -28.74 -1.78
CA GLU A 101 -6.26 -29.64 -1.65
C GLU A 101 -5.08 -28.98 -0.91
N PHE A 102 -4.80 -27.71 -1.21
CA PHE A 102 -3.77 -26.96 -0.51
C PHE A 102 -4.07 -26.86 0.99
N GLU A 103 -5.28 -26.45 1.35
CA GLU A 103 -5.68 -26.32 2.77
C GLU A 103 -5.73 -27.67 3.49
N ARG A 104 -6.09 -28.76 2.80
CA ARG A 104 -5.97 -30.11 3.35
C ARG A 104 -4.53 -30.46 3.72
N ARG A 105 -3.54 -29.99 2.95
CA ARG A 105 -2.12 -30.31 3.12
C ARG A 105 -1.39 -29.39 4.10
N PHE A 106 -1.71 -28.09 4.07
CA PHE A 106 -0.96 -27.06 4.78
C PHE A 106 -1.76 -26.41 5.93
N GLY A 107 -3.06 -26.68 6.01
CA GLY A 107 -3.97 -26.12 7.00
C GLY A 107 -4.93 -25.09 6.39
N LYS A 108 -6.12 -24.96 7.00
CA LYS A 108 -7.13 -23.96 6.61
C LYS A 108 -6.56 -22.55 6.72
N GLY A 109 -6.89 -21.69 5.75
CA GLY A 109 -6.43 -20.31 5.68
C GLY A 109 -5.00 -20.11 5.17
N LYS A 110 -4.23 -21.19 5.01
CA LYS A 110 -2.87 -21.10 4.45
C LYS A 110 -2.85 -20.87 2.95
N ALA A 111 -3.98 -21.06 2.27
CA ALA A 111 -4.11 -20.75 0.84
C ALA A 111 -4.04 -19.26 0.53
N GLY A 112 -4.18 -18.39 1.55
CA GLY A 112 -4.30 -16.95 1.36
C GLY A 112 -5.52 -16.62 0.51
N MET A 113 -6.68 -17.20 0.79
CA MET A 113 -7.92 -16.89 0.06
C MET A 113 -9.09 -16.71 1.03
N ASP A 114 -8.80 -16.16 2.20
CA ASP A 114 -9.74 -16.08 3.33
C ASP A 114 -10.72 -14.91 3.19
N HIS A 115 -10.32 -13.82 2.54
CA HIS A 115 -11.20 -12.69 2.21
C HIS A 115 -11.56 -12.68 0.72
N GLY A 116 -11.81 -13.86 0.15
CA GLY A 116 -12.19 -14.02 -1.25
C GLY A 116 -11.00 -13.91 -2.22
N ASP A 117 -11.23 -13.21 -3.34
CA ASP A 117 -10.36 -13.24 -4.51
C ASP A 117 -9.31 -12.11 -4.55
N LYS A 118 -9.03 -11.51 -3.38
CA LYS A 118 -8.11 -10.39 -3.25
C LYS A 118 -6.69 -10.82 -2.96
N ILE A 119 -5.74 -10.00 -3.40
CA ILE A 119 -4.34 -10.08 -3.00
C ILE A 119 -4.07 -8.90 -2.07
N ILE A 120 -3.73 -9.18 -0.82
CA ILE A 120 -3.52 -8.16 0.21
C ILE A 120 -2.06 -8.18 0.63
N CYS A 121 -1.37 -7.07 0.42
CA CYS A 121 -0.08 -6.79 1.04
C CYS A 121 -0.30 -5.97 2.31
N ARG A 122 0.29 -6.39 3.42
CA ARG A 122 0.13 -5.76 4.74
C ARG A 122 1.48 -5.40 5.34
N VAL A 123 1.54 -4.25 6.01
CA VAL A 123 2.64 -3.83 6.87
C VAL A 123 2.07 -3.57 8.27
N GLU A 124 2.40 -4.41 9.27
CA GLU A 124 1.88 -4.28 10.65
C GLU A 124 2.79 -3.47 11.59
N SER A 125 4.06 -3.30 11.26
CA SER A 125 5.03 -2.57 12.09
C SER A 125 5.50 -1.33 11.35
N VAL A 126 4.59 -0.36 11.14
CA VAL A 126 4.88 0.86 10.39
C VAL A 126 5.92 1.72 11.13
N GLU A 127 7.02 2.02 10.45
CA GLU A 127 8.20 2.72 11.00
C GLU A 127 8.02 4.24 10.96
N ARG A 128 7.05 4.76 11.74
CA ARG A 128 6.81 6.20 11.92
C ARG A 128 7.19 6.68 13.31
N ASN A 129 7.76 7.88 13.39
CA ASN A 129 8.17 8.47 14.66
C ASN A 129 6.97 8.82 15.55
N ASP A 130 5.91 9.36 14.96
CA ASP A 130 4.70 9.77 15.68
C ASP A 130 3.86 8.59 16.13
N GLN A 131 4.14 7.38 15.64
CA GLN A 131 3.37 6.17 15.92
C GLN A 131 1.87 6.46 15.81
N ASP A 132 1.46 7.05 14.70
CA ASP A 132 0.10 7.48 14.37
C ASP A 132 -0.61 6.50 13.42
N ILE A 133 0.15 5.61 12.78
CA ILE A 133 -0.31 4.53 11.91
C ILE A 133 0.02 3.19 12.56
N ASP A 134 -1.01 2.37 12.80
CA ASP A 134 -0.86 1.01 13.32
C ASP A 134 -0.42 0.06 12.20
N LYS A 135 -1.07 0.15 11.03
CA LYS A 135 -0.73 -0.68 9.87
C LYS A 135 -1.18 -0.04 8.56
N ILE A 136 -0.65 -0.57 7.46
CA ILE A 136 -1.19 -0.32 6.12
C ILE A 136 -1.53 -1.63 5.41
N GLU A 137 -2.57 -1.59 4.58
CA GLU A 137 -2.93 -2.70 3.70
C GLU A 137 -3.13 -2.19 2.26
N MET A 138 -2.70 -2.98 1.29
CA MET A 138 -2.83 -2.68 -0.14
C MET A 138 -3.65 -3.78 -0.81
N ASP A 139 -4.78 -3.42 -1.40
CA ASP A 139 -5.58 -4.29 -2.26
C ASP A 139 -5.01 -4.27 -3.68
N ILE A 140 -4.39 -5.38 -4.07
CA ILE A 140 -3.64 -5.51 -5.30
C ILE A 140 -4.51 -6.20 -6.36
N ASP A 141 -4.65 -5.53 -7.49
CA ASP A 141 -5.26 -6.09 -8.68
C ASP A 141 -4.44 -7.28 -9.19
N MET A 142 -5.10 -8.42 -9.33
CA MET A 142 -4.40 -9.65 -9.67
C MET A 142 -4.01 -9.77 -11.16
N GLU A 143 -4.62 -8.99 -12.04
CA GLU A 143 -4.32 -9.03 -13.48
C GLU A 143 -3.15 -8.13 -13.82
N CYS A 144 -3.10 -6.93 -13.23
CA CYS A 144 -2.13 -5.91 -13.56
C CYS A 144 -1.19 -5.51 -12.42
N LEU A 145 -1.33 -6.11 -11.22
CA LEU A 145 -0.49 -5.84 -10.04
C LEU A 145 -0.54 -4.40 -9.53
N LYS A 146 -1.53 -3.61 -9.96
CA LYS A 146 -1.73 -2.25 -9.47
C LYS A 146 -2.38 -2.28 -8.09
N ILE A 147 -2.10 -1.29 -7.27
CA ILE A 147 -2.81 -1.08 -6.01
C ILE A 147 -4.13 -0.36 -6.33
N ASN A 148 -5.26 -1.03 -6.07
CA ASN A 148 -6.60 -0.44 -6.21
C ASN A 148 -6.94 0.43 -5.00
N ASP A 149 -6.71 -0.12 -3.81
CA ASP A 149 -6.99 0.55 -2.54
C ASP A 149 -5.76 0.49 -1.64
N LEU A 150 -5.36 1.63 -1.09
CA LEU A 150 -4.45 1.73 0.05
C LEU A 150 -5.27 2.05 1.30
N TYR A 151 -5.25 1.14 2.27
CA TYR A 151 -5.83 1.33 3.58
C TYR A 151 -4.74 1.77 4.56
N VAL A 152 -5.00 2.87 5.25
CA VAL A 152 -4.14 3.44 6.29
C VAL A 152 -4.91 3.36 7.61
N TYR A 153 -4.47 2.46 8.49
CA TYR A 153 -5.09 2.23 9.79
C TYR A 153 -4.40 3.10 10.81
N VAL A 154 -5.13 4.07 11.37
CA VAL A 154 -4.61 5.03 12.34
C VAL A 154 -5.05 4.70 13.76
N ASN A 155 -4.20 5.08 14.71
CA ASN A 155 -4.37 4.78 16.13
C ASN A 155 -5.54 5.60 16.70
N GLU A 156 -5.55 6.87 16.34
CA GLU A 156 -6.61 7.81 16.62
C GLU A 156 -7.02 8.50 15.33
N ILE A 157 -8.32 8.72 15.15
CA ILE A 157 -8.78 9.46 13.97
C ILE A 157 -8.37 10.93 14.13
N PRO A 158 -7.56 11.48 13.20
CA PRO A 158 -7.22 12.90 13.18
C PRO A 158 -8.43 13.77 12.81
N ASP A 159 -8.25 15.10 12.85
CA ASP A 159 -9.26 16.03 12.34
C ASP A 159 -9.41 15.84 10.81
N LEU A 160 -10.51 15.19 10.42
CA LEU A 160 -10.76 14.84 9.03
C LEU A 160 -11.12 16.05 8.18
N ASP A 161 -11.68 17.10 8.77
CA ASP A 161 -12.02 18.34 8.07
C ASP A 161 -10.76 19.14 7.78
N GLU A 162 -9.83 19.19 8.74
CA GLU A 162 -8.49 19.77 8.53
C GLU A 162 -7.70 19.00 7.48
N LEU A 163 -7.66 17.66 7.58
CA LEU A 163 -6.99 16.82 6.58
C LEU A 163 -7.57 16.99 5.18
N LYS A 164 -8.89 17.05 5.07
CA LYS A 164 -9.57 17.29 3.81
C LYS A 164 -9.11 18.63 3.21
N THR A 165 -9.12 19.70 4.01
CA THR A 165 -8.68 21.03 3.57
C THR A 165 -7.23 21.01 3.07
N ASN A 166 -6.33 20.38 3.83
CA ASN A 166 -4.91 20.25 3.45
C ASN A 166 -4.69 19.54 2.11
N ILE A 167 -5.51 18.54 1.79
CA ILE A 167 -5.43 17.80 0.53
C ILE A 167 -6.05 18.63 -0.61
N GLU A 168 -7.22 19.25 -0.39
CA GLU A 168 -7.89 20.11 -1.39
C GLU A 168 -7.03 21.32 -1.79
N ASP A 169 -6.26 21.88 -0.85
CA ASP A 169 -5.32 22.98 -1.12
C ASP A 169 -4.16 22.56 -2.06
N ARG A 170 -3.83 21.27 -2.12
CA ARG A 170 -2.73 20.73 -2.95
C ARG A 170 -3.21 20.05 -4.23
N PHE A 171 -4.43 19.51 -4.23
CA PHE A 171 -4.98 18.69 -5.32
C PHE A 171 -6.41 19.11 -5.60
N ASN A 172 -6.65 19.63 -6.81
CA ASN A 172 -7.96 20.13 -7.23
C ASN A 172 -8.78 19.09 -8.04
N ASP A 173 -8.23 17.91 -8.25
CA ASP A 173 -8.73 16.89 -9.17
C ASP A 173 -8.93 15.52 -8.50
N VAL A 174 -8.92 15.47 -7.17
CA VAL A 174 -9.23 14.27 -6.38
C VAL A 174 -10.59 14.41 -5.68
N GLU A 175 -11.34 13.31 -5.61
CA GLU A 175 -12.61 13.23 -4.89
C GLU A 175 -12.32 12.89 -3.42
N ILE A 176 -12.75 13.74 -2.48
CA ILE A 176 -12.56 13.50 -1.04
C ILE A 176 -13.91 13.39 -0.34
N ASN A 177 -14.14 12.24 0.30
CA ASN A 177 -15.35 11.93 1.04
C ASN A 177 -15.05 11.58 2.49
N ILE A 178 -15.77 12.20 3.42
CA ILE A 178 -15.80 11.79 4.84
C ILE A 178 -17.08 10.99 5.05
N VAL A 179 -16.94 9.72 5.43
CA VAL A 179 -18.07 8.79 5.59
C VAL A 179 -18.43 8.66 7.07
N ILE A 180 -19.70 8.36 7.34
CA ILE A 180 -20.22 7.98 8.65
C ILE A 180 -19.31 6.87 9.23
N ASN A 181 -18.87 7.03 10.48
CA ASN A 181 -17.81 6.27 11.18
C ASN A 181 -16.38 6.84 11.06
N LYS A 182 -16.23 8.14 10.76
CA LYS A 182 -14.95 8.85 10.76
C LYS A 182 -13.90 8.22 9.84
N LYS A 183 -14.34 7.87 8.63
CA LYS A 183 -13.49 7.33 7.56
C LYS A 183 -13.27 8.41 6.51
N LEU A 184 -12.02 8.69 6.17
CA LEU A 184 -11.67 9.56 5.04
C LEU A 184 -11.36 8.69 3.82
N ILE A 185 -11.93 9.04 2.68
CA ILE A 185 -11.65 8.39 1.40
C ILE A 185 -11.20 9.46 0.43
N VAL A 186 -9.95 9.37 -0.02
CA VAL A 186 -9.41 10.16 -1.13
C VAL A 186 -9.39 9.25 -2.35
N LYS A 187 -9.98 9.69 -3.45
CA LYS A 187 -10.20 8.86 -4.63
C LYS A 187 -9.86 9.63 -5.90
N ASP A 188 -9.23 8.91 -6.82
CA ASP A 188 -9.07 9.30 -8.22
C ASP A 188 -9.71 8.19 -9.10
N GLU A 189 -9.66 8.31 -10.42
CA GLU A 189 -10.17 7.31 -11.35
C GLU A 189 -9.49 5.94 -11.19
N THR A 190 -8.24 5.93 -10.75
CA THR A 190 -7.38 4.73 -10.76
C THR A 190 -7.08 4.14 -9.38
N TYR A 191 -7.32 4.87 -8.29
CA TYR A 191 -6.97 4.43 -6.94
C TYR A 191 -7.85 5.04 -5.85
N ARG A 192 -7.82 4.44 -4.66
CA ARG A 192 -8.37 5.00 -3.42
C ARG A 192 -7.35 4.93 -2.30
N ILE A 193 -7.18 6.03 -1.56
CA ILE A 193 -6.51 6.06 -0.26
C ILE A 193 -7.59 6.19 0.80
N ILE A 194 -7.57 5.29 1.76
CA ILE A 194 -8.63 5.09 2.73
C ILE A 194 -8.03 5.18 4.13
N VAL A 195 -8.41 6.19 4.90
CA VAL A 195 -8.01 6.36 6.30
C VAL A 195 -9.15 5.93 7.21
N LEU A 196 -8.84 5.05 8.16
CA LEU A 196 -9.78 4.51 9.13
C LEU A 196 -9.08 4.17 10.44
N LYS A 197 -9.83 4.07 11.53
CA LYS A 197 -9.30 3.67 12.83
C LYS A 197 -8.98 2.17 12.81
N ASP A 198 -7.87 1.76 13.45
CA ASP A 198 -7.69 0.33 13.74
C ASP A 198 -8.58 -0.09 14.92
N GLU A 199 -9.58 -0.93 14.64
CA GLU A 199 -10.49 -1.49 15.64
C GLU A 199 -9.90 -2.72 16.35
N ASN A 200 -8.81 -3.31 15.81
CA ASN A 200 -8.22 -4.54 16.33
C ASN A 200 -7.05 -4.31 17.28
N ARG A 201 -6.69 -3.04 17.54
CA ARG A 201 -5.67 -2.73 18.54
C ARG A 201 -6.21 -3.08 19.92
N VAL A 202 -5.69 -4.16 20.49
CA VAL A 202 -5.85 -4.46 21.90
C VAL A 202 -5.15 -3.34 22.65
N ALA A 203 -5.89 -2.55 23.43
CA ALA A 203 -5.30 -1.54 24.30
C ALA A 203 -4.35 -2.26 25.28
N GLU A 204 -3.05 -1.96 25.18
CA GLU A 204 -2.05 -2.36 26.18
C GLU A 204 -2.23 -1.59 27.49
#